data_AF-A0A0K1MQM3-F1
#
_entry.id   AF-A0A0K1MQM3-F1
#
_cell.length_a   1.000
_cell.length_b   1.000
_cell.length_c   1.000
_cell.angle_alpha   90.00
_cell.angle_beta   90.00
_cell.angle_gamma   90.00
#
_symmetry.space_group_name_H-M   'P 1'
#
loop_
_entity.id
_entity.type
_entity.pdbx_description
1 polymer ?
#
loop_
_entity_poly.entity_id
_entity_poly.type
_entity_poly.pdbx_seq_one_letter_code
_entity_poly.pdbx_strand_id
1 'polypeptide(L)'
;MNSLFGYDPQDTWLHRLTGATKMLAFIGISVIVMASYDTRFVCAVMLASIILFAQAKIHWRQISLVVKIITIFAVVNLLLVFVFSPQYGVGLYGSKHVLLNAGYFTITQEQLFYEMNLALKYIVTVPLALIFLITTNPSEFAASLNKLHVSYRISYSVALALRYIPDVQTNFRQISLAQQARGYELSPKAKLFQRLKGMGQILLPLIFTSLDRIDQISQAMELRRFGTGKRRTWYMDQPLRTPDWIVLAGVAVIIVIGLFLFHVNGGRFYNPFRG
;
A
#
# COMPACT_ATOMS: atom_id res chain seq x y z
N MET A 1 -4.60 -9.47 22.08
CA MET A 1 -3.71 -9.67 20.90
C MET A 1 -3.80 -8.43 20.02
N ASN A 2 -2.80 -7.55 20.06
CA ASN A 2 -2.70 -6.47 19.07
C ASN A 2 -2.15 -7.08 17.78
N SER A 3 -3.04 -7.46 16.86
CA SER A 3 -2.63 -7.76 15.50
C SER A 3 -2.15 -6.45 14.85
N LEU A 4 -0.85 -6.19 14.95
CA LEU A 4 -0.17 -5.08 14.26
C LEU A 4 -0.39 -5.13 12.72
N PHE A 5 -0.85 -6.27 12.22
CA PHE A 5 -1.37 -6.47 10.87
C PHE A 5 -2.61 -7.36 10.98
N GLY A 6 -3.78 -6.85 10.63
CA GLY A 6 -5.01 -7.63 10.72
C GLY A 6 -6.15 -6.90 10.07
N TYR A 7 -6.74 -7.56 9.07
CA TYR A 7 -8.11 -7.29 8.63
C TYR A 7 -9.01 -7.20 9.88
N ASP A 8 -9.76 -6.11 10.00
CA ASP A 8 -10.73 -5.92 11.08
C ASP A 8 -12.12 -6.22 10.51
N PRO A 9 -12.77 -7.34 10.90
CA PRO A 9 -14.08 -7.67 10.39
C PRO A 9 -15.12 -6.68 10.93
N GLN A 10 -15.35 -5.61 10.19
CA GLN A 10 -16.46 -4.68 10.41
C GLN A 10 -17.54 -4.86 9.34
N ASP A 11 -18.79 -4.53 9.70
CA ASP A 11 -19.91 -4.61 8.77
C ASP A 11 -20.20 -3.24 8.13
N THR A 12 -19.28 -2.77 7.27
CA THR A 12 -19.55 -1.62 6.40
C THR A 12 -19.71 -2.04 4.95
N TRP A 13 -20.36 -1.21 4.14
CA TRP A 13 -20.56 -1.51 2.72
C TRP A 13 -19.23 -1.70 1.97
N LEU A 14 -18.17 -0.96 2.36
CA LEU A 14 -16.82 -1.18 1.82
C LEU A 14 -16.29 -2.56 2.20
N HIS A 15 -16.47 -3.03 3.43
CA HIS A 15 -16.01 -4.36 3.83
C HIS A 15 -16.66 -5.47 3.02
N ARG A 16 -17.91 -5.29 2.58
CA ARG A 16 -18.67 -6.24 1.76
C ARG A 16 -18.28 -6.28 0.28
N LEU A 17 -17.51 -5.30 -0.21
CA LEU A 17 -16.98 -5.33 -1.58
C LEU A 17 -15.91 -6.41 -1.73
N THR A 18 -15.83 -6.97 -2.93
CA THR A 18 -14.84 -8.00 -3.26
C THR A 18 -13.42 -7.41 -3.23
N GLY A 19 -12.44 -8.19 -2.75
CA GLY A 19 -11.03 -7.81 -2.73
C GLY A 19 -10.51 -7.37 -4.10
N ALA A 20 -10.94 -8.02 -5.19
CA ALA A 20 -10.59 -7.64 -6.57
C ALA A 20 -11.05 -6.21 -6.90
N THR A 21 -12.28 -5.84 -6.51
CA THR A 21 -12.84 -4.51 -6.73
C THR A 21 -12.05 -3.44 -5.98
N LYS A 22 -11.77 -3.68 -4.69
CA LYS A 22 -10.97 -2.77 -3.86
C LYS A 22 -9.56 -2.59 -4.42
N MET A 23 -8.94 -3.67 -4.89
CA MET A 23 -7.61 -3.66 -5.47
C MET A 23 -7.58 -2.86 -6.79
N LEU A 24 -8.51 -3.13 -7.69
CA LEU A 24 -8.63 -2.39 -8.96
C LEU A 24 -8.93 -0.91 -8.74
N ALA A 25 -9.82 -0.59 -7.79
CA ALA A 25 -10.12 0.79 -7.42
C ALA A 25 -8.88 1.49 -6.85
N PHE A 26 -8.17 0.86 -5.91
CA PHE A 26 -6.95 1.40 -5.34
C PHE A 26 -5.87 1.64 -6.40
N ILE A 27 -5.56 0.63 -7.23
CA ILE A 27 -4.53 0.75 -8.27
C ILE A 27 -4.95 1.78 -9.33
N GLY A 28 -6.17 1.69 -9.84
CA GLY A 28 -6.67 2.57 -10.90
C GLY A 28 -6.68 4.04 -10.49
N ILE A 29 -7.25 4.35 -9.31
CA ILE A 29 -7.27 5.73 -8.79
C ILE A 29 -5.85 6.22 -8.49
N SER A 30 -5.01 5.38 -7.88
CA SER A 30 -3.62 5.78 -7.56
C SER A 30 -2.82 6.08 -8.83
N VAL A 31 -2.95 5.27 -9.88
CA VAL A 31 -2.24 5.48 -11.14
C VAL A 31 -2.69 6.78 -11.82
N ILE A 32 -3.99 7.04 -11.94
CA ILE A 32 -4.46 8.26 -12.62
C ILE A 32 -4.13 9.53 -11.82
N VAL A 33 -4.22 9.48 -10.49
CA VAL A 33 -3.85 10.60 -9.61
C VAL A 33 -2.34 10.86 -9.65
N MET A 34 -1.51 9.81 -9.69
CA MET A 34 -0.06 9.99 -9.82
C MET A 34 0.34 10.55 -11.18
N ALA A 35 -0.34 10.12 -12.25
CA ALA A 35 -0.10 10.63 -13.60
C ALA A 35 -0.60 12.08 -13.79
N SER A 36 -1.63 12.50 -13.05
CA SER A 36 -2.26 13.81 -13.18
C SER A 36 -1.61 14.87 -12.28
N TYR A 37 -1.49 16.09 -12.80
CA TYR A 37 -1.13 17.28 -12.03
C TYR A 37 -2.19 18.38 -12.22
N ASP A 38 -3.43 18.02 -12.57
CA ASP A 38 -4.56 18.94 -12.46
C ASP A 38 -5.06 18.99 -11.01
N THR A 39 -4.76 20.09 -10.33
CA THR A 39 -5.11 20.29 -8.92
C THR A 39 -6.61 20.18 -8.66
N ARG A 40 -7.46 20.62 -9.61
CA ARG A 40 -8.92 20.57 -9.44
C ARG A 40 -9.40 19.13 -9.41
N PHE A 41 -8.90 18.32 -10.34
CA PHE A 41 -9.15 16.88 -10.38
C PHE A 41 -8.63 16.17 -9.13
N VAL A 42 -7.37 16.42 -8.76
CA VAL A 42 -6.76 15.77 -7.58
C VAL A 42 -7.52 16.16 -6.30
N CYS A 43 -7.94 17.42 -6.13
CA CYS A 43 -8.76 17.85 -5.00
C CYS A 43 -10.14 17.18 -4.97
N ALA A 44 -10.80 17.02 -6.12
CA ALA A 44 -12.08 16.30 -6.19
C ALA A 44 -11.93 14.83 -5.77
N VAL A 45 -10.89 14.15 -6.24
CA VAL A 45 -10.59 12.76 -5.87
C VAL A 45 -10.13 12.66 -4.41
N MET A 46 -9.42 13.66 -3.89
CA MET A 46 -9.03 13.74 -2.48
C MET A 46 -10.26 13.75 -1.57
N LEU A 47 -11.26 14.59 -1.88
CA LEU A 47 -12.50 14.65 -1.10
C LEU A 47 -13.23 13.30 -1.13
N ALA A 48 -13.33 12.67 -2.30
CA ALA A 48 -13.92 11.34 -2.42
C ALA A 48 -13.16 10.29 -1.57
N SER A 49 -11.82 10.31 -1.60
CA SER A 49 -10.96 9.43 -0.81
C SER A 49 -11.18 9.60 0.71
N ILE A 50 -11.24 10.85 1.19
CA ILE A 50 -11.50 11.16 2.60
C ILE A 50 -12.90 10.69 3.02
N ILE A 51 -13.91 10.91 2.17
CA ILE A 51 -15.29 10.47 2.43
C ILE A 51 -15.36 8.93 2.53
N LEU A 52 -14.74 8.22 1.58
CA LEU A 52 -14.68 6.75 1.61
C LEU A 52 -13.97 6.24 2.87
N PHE A 53 -12.90 6.91 3.27
CA PHE A 53 -12.15 6.57 4.47
C PHE A 53 -12.97 6.77 5.74
N ALA A 54 -13.71 7.88 5.84
CA ALA A 54 -14.63 8.11 6.95
C ALA A 54 -15.74 7.05 7.00
N GLN A 55 -16.27 6.62 5.85
CA GLN A 55 -17.28 5.57 5.75
C GLN A 55 -16.75 4.16 6.08
N ALA A 56 -15.44 3.94 5.96
CA ALA A 56 -14.82 2.68 6.31
C ALA A 56 -14.82 2.40 7.82
N LYS A 57 -15.07 3.41 8.68
CA LYS A 57 -15.12 3.30 10.15
C LYS A 57 -13.86 2.69 10.78
N ILE A 58 -12.70 2.92 10.16
CA ILE A 58 -11.42 2.41 10.63
C ILE A 58 -11.03 3.11 11.93
N HIS A 59 -10.69 2.35 12.97
CA HIS A 59 -10.26 2.90 14.24
C HIS A 59 -8.85 3.50 14.13
N TRP A 60 -8.71 4.79 14.48
CA TRP A 60 -7.43 5.51 14.40
C TRP A 60 -6.26 4.81 15.11
N ARG A 61 -6.53 4.12 16.22
CA ARG A 61 -5.52 3.38 16.99
C ARG A 61 -4.81 2.29 16.17
N GLN A 62 -5.52 1.62 15.25
CA GLN A 62 -4.98 0.55 14.42
C GLN A 62 -3.99 1.08 13.37
N ILE A 63 -4.24 2.28 12.85
CA ILE A 63 -3.51 2.86 11.72
C ILE A 63 -2.52 3.95 12.12
N SER A 64 -2.61 4.48 13.34
CA SER A 64 -1.84 5.65 13.76
C SER A 64 -0.32 5.48 13.57
N LEU A 65 0.22 4.28 13.78
CA LEU A 65 1.63 3.99 13.52
C LEU A 65 1.95 4.09 12.02
N VAL A 66 1.16 3.42 11.18
CA VAL A 66 1.35 3.40 9.72
C VAL A 66 1.22 4.81 9.14
N VAL A 67 0.19 5.55 9.54
CA VAL A 67 -0.03 6.94 9.13
C VAL A 67 1.14 7.82 9.56
N LYS A 68 1.61 7.72 10.81
CA LYS A 68 2.78 8.49 11.29
C LYS A 68 4.02 8.21 10.45
N ILE A 69 4.32 6.94 10.17
CA ILE A 69 5.48 6.56 9.34
C ILE A 69 5.36 7.15 7.94
N ILE A 70 4.18 7.02 7.30
CA ILE A 70 3.95 7.55 5.96
C ILE A 70 4.03 9.08 5.95
N THR A 71 3.45 9.76 6.96
CA THR A 71 3.54 11.22 7.08
C THR A 71 4.99 11.68 7.23
N ILE A 72 5.80 11.01 8.06
CA ILE A 72 7.22 11.33 8.19
C ILE A 72 7.92 11.17 6.84
N PHE A 73 7.68 10.05 6.15
CA PHE A 73 8.29 9.80 4.85
C PHE A 73 7.85 10.84 3.79
N ALA A 74 6.57 11.21 3.78
CA ALA A 74 6.03 12.22 2.88
C ALA A 74 6.63 13.61 3.14
N VAL A 75 6.74 14.02 4.40
CA VAL A 75 7.38 15.29 4.77
C VAL A 75 8.85 15.29 4.37
N VAL A 76 9.59 14.22 4.67
CA VAL A 76 10.99 14.08 4.25
C VAL A 76 11.08 14.13 2.72
N ASN A 77 10.20 13.45 2.00
CA ASN A 77 10.20 13.46 0.53
C ASN A 77 9.96 14.87 -0.03
N LEU A 78 8.96 15.59 0.47
CA LEU A 78 8.69 16.97 0.07
C LEU A 78 9.89 17.88 0.33
N LEU A 79 10.50 17.77 1.52
CA LEU A 79 11.72 18.51 1.85
C LEU A 79 12.88 18.17 0.93
N LEU A 80 13.11 16.90 0.62
CA LEU A 80 14.18 16.50 -0.30
C LEU A 80 13.94 17.00 -1.72
N VAL A 81 12.69 16.98 -2.19
CA VAL A 81 12.32 17.55 -3.49
C VAL A 81 12.63 19.05 -3.53
N PHE A 82 12.27 19.79 -2.47
CA PHE A 82 12.60 21.21 -2.36
C PHE A 82 14.11 21.45 -2.32
N VAL A 83 14.84 20.70 -1.49
CA VAL A 83 16.28 20.89 -1.27
C VAL A 83 17.10 20.55 -2.50
N PHE A 84 16.76 19.49 -3.23
CA PHE A 84 17.53 19.08 -4.41
C PHE A 84 17.08 19.76 -5.70
N SER A 85 15.86 20.30 -5.76
CA SER A 85 15.32 20.91 -6.97
C SER A 85 14.34 22.07 -6.67
N PRO A 86 14.81 23.16 -6.05
CA PRO A 86 13.96 24.27 -5.59
C PRO A 86 13.31 25.09 -6.73
N GLN A 87 13.76 24.89 -7.99
CA GLN A 87 13.24 25.57 -9.17
C GLN A 87 12.53 24.61 -10.15
N TYR A 88 12.21 23.38 -9.72
CA TYR A 88 11.56 22.40 -10.58
C TYR A 88 10.19 22.90 -11.07
N GLY A 89 9.38 23.47 -10.17
CA GLY A 89 8.08 24.04 -10.51
C GLY A 89 8.18 25.16 -11.54
N VAL A 90 9.21 26.02 -11.45
CA VAL A 90 9.44 27.11 -12.41
C VAL A 90 9.70 26.56 -13.82
N GLY A 91 10.56 25.54 -13.94
CA GLY A 91 10.82 24.89 -15.23
C GLY A 91 9.58 24.19 -15.80
N LEU A 92 8.71 23.69 -14.92
CA LEU A 92 7.49 22.97 -15.28
C LEU A 92 6.37 23.89 -15.78
N TYR A 93 6.14 25.01 -15.08
CA TYR A 93 5.06 25.95 -15.39
C TYR A 93 5.52 27.09 -16.32
N GLY A 94 6.83 27.27 -16.52
CA GLY A 94 7.39 28.27 -17.43
C GLY A 94 7.25 29.73 -16.97
N SER A 95 6.79 29.94 -15.74
CA SER A 95 6.69 31.25 -15.08
C SER A 95 7.53 31.25 -13.80
N LYS A 96 7.92 32.44 -13.33
CA LYS A 96 8.69 32.60 -12.09
C LYS A 96 8.15 33.75 -11.26
N HIS A 97 7.43 33.44 -10.20
CA HIS A 97 6.96 34.40 -9.21
C HIS A 97 7.70 34.15 -7.88
N VAL A 98 8.69 35.00 -7.60
CA VAL A 98 9.52 34.88 -6.39
C VAL A 98 8.74 35.41 -5.18
N LEU A 99 8.62 34.59 -4.14
CA LEU A 99 8.06 34.98 -2.84
C LEU A 99 9.17 35.40 -1.87
N LEU A 100 10.19 34.55 -1.74
CA LEU A 100 11.34 34.79 -0.88
C LEU A 100 12.61 34.45 -1.64
N ASN A 101 13.51 35.43 -1.74
CA ASN A 101 14.79 35.26 -2.39
C ASN A 101 15.84 34.83 -1.36
N ALA A 102 16.32 33.59 -1.49
CA ALA A 102 17.35 33.01 -0.63
C ALA A 102 18.42 32.29 -1.47
N GLY A 103 18.74 32.84 -2.66
CA GLY A 103 19.74 32.26 -3.57
C GLY A 103 19.28 30.93 -4.14
N TYR A 104 20.03 29.85 -3.90
CA TYR A 104 19.66 28.51 -4.36
C TYR A 104 18.28 28.06 -3.83
N PHE A 105 17.97 28.38 -2.57
CA PHE A 105 16.69 28.05 -1.92
C PHE A 105 15.59 29.09 -2.15
N THR A 106 15.56 29.70 -3.33
CA THR A 106 14.51 30.69 -3.66
C THR A 106 13.14 30.02 -3.65
N ILE A 107 12.23 30.54 -2.82
CA ILE A 107 10.85 30.06 -2.74
C ILE A 107 10.05 30.77 -3.81
N THR A 108 9.48 29.98 -4.73
CA THR A 108 8.63 30.46 -5.81
C THR A 108 7.21 29.93 -5.65
N GLN A 109 6.21 30.68 -6.14
CA GLN A 109 4.81 30.23 -6.12
C GLN A 109 4.65 28.93 -6.90
N GLU A 110 5.36 28.78 -8.01
CA GLU A 110 5.36 27.61 -8.87
C GLU A 110 5.88 26.35 -8.17
N GLN A 111 7.00 26.46 -7.44
CA GLN A 111 7.55 25.35 -6.65
C GLN A 111 6.59 24.95 -5.53
N LEU A 112 6.04 25.93 -4.81
CA LEU A 112 5.09 25.66 -3.73
C LEU A 112 3.82 24.99 -4.25
N PHE A 113 3.32 25.42 -5.41
CA PHE A 113 2.16 24.80 -6.07
C PHE A 113 2.45 23.36 -6.52
N TYR A 114 3.66 23.10 -7.04
CA TYR A 114 4.11 21.74 -7.37
C TYR A 114 4.15 20.84 -6.12
N GLU A 115 4.74 21.30 -5.02
CA GLU A 115 4.82 20.55 -3.77
C GLU A 115 3.46 20.34 -3.12
N MET A 116 2.57 21.33 -3.19
CA MET A 116 1.18 21.18 -2.76
C MET A 116 0.49 20.07 -3.55
N ASN A 117 0.65 20.01 -4.88
CA ASN A 117 0.09 18.92 -5.68
C ASN A 117 0.68 17.55 -5.27
N LEU A 118 1.97 17.48 -4.96
CA LEU A 118 2.61 16.25 -4.48
C LEU A 118 2.06 15.84 -3.10
N ALA A 119 1.87 16.79 -2.19
CA ALA A 119 1.23 16.56 -0.89
C ALA A 119 -0.20 16.04 -1.02
N LEU A 120 -1.01 16.64 -1.92
CA LEU A 120 -2.37 16.18 -2.20
C LEU A 120 -2.40 14.72 -2.68
N LYS A 121 -1.44 14.31 -3.50
CA LYS A 121 -1.33 12.91 -3.96
C LYS A 121 -1.15 11.92 -2.81
N TYR A 122 -0.40 12.28 -1.76
CA TYR A 122 -0.31 11.47 -0.54
C TYR A 122 -1.65 11.40 0.19
N ILE A 123 -2.34 12.53 0.35
CA ILE A 123 -3.65 12.59 1.04
C ILE A 123 -4.71 11.77 0.29
N VAL A 124 -4.62 11.64 -1.04
CA VAL A 124 -5.53 10.78 -1.82
C VAL A 124 -5.17 9.31 -1.67
N THR A 125 -3.89 8.96 -1.82
CA THR A 125 -3.45 7.57 -1.97
C THR A 125 -3.42 6.81 -0.64
N VAL A 126 -3.04 7.47 0.45
CA VAL A 126 -2.88 6.84 1.76
C VAL A 126 -4.20 6.29 2.30
N PRO A 127 -5.33 7.05 2.31
CA PRO A 127 -6.60 6.51 2.76
C PRO A 127 -7.08 5.34 1.89
N LEU A 128 -6.94 5.40 0.57
CA LEU A 128 -7.31 4.30 -0.33
C LEU A 128 -6.48 3.03 -0.05
N ALA A 129 -5.18 3.18 0.18
CA ALA A 129 -4.31 2.07 0.54
C ALA A 129 -4.71 1.44 1.88
N LEU A 130 -5.04 2.27 2.89
CA LEU A 130 -5.49 1.79 4.20
C LEU A 130 -6.85 1.08 4.13
N ILE A 131 -7.79 1.61 3.35
CA ILE A 131 -9.08 0.95 3.09
C ILE A 131 -8.82 -0.43 2.49
N PHE A 132 -8.03 -0.51 1.42
CA PHE A 132 -7.72 -1.78 0.79
C PHE A 132 -7.06 -2.77 1.76
N LEU A 133 -6.06 -2.33 2.52
CA LEU A 133 -5.28 -3.18 3.43
C LEU A 133 -6.12 -3.72 4.61
N ILE A 134 -6.99 -2.88 5.18
CA ILE A 134 -7.70 -3.21 6.44
C ILE A 134 -9.03 -3.89 6.16
N THR A 135 -9.70 -3.53 5.07
CA THR A 135 -11.03 -4.05 4.76
C THR A 135 -11.01 -5.31 3.89
N THR A 136 -9.84 -5.80 3.48
CA THR A 136 -9.70 -7.00 2.64
C THR A 136 -9.09 -8.15 3.43
N ASN A 137 -9.75 -9.30 3.42
CA ASN A 137 -9.21 -10.49 4.05
C ASN A 137 -7.97 -10.98 3.26
N PRO A 138 -6.83 -11.32 3.90
CA PRO A 138 -5.63 -11.80 3.20
C PRO A 138 -5.87 -13.01 2.27
N SER A 139 -6.75 -13.94 2.67
CA SER A 139 -7.10 -15.11 1.85
C SER A 139 -8.00 -14.75 0.67
N GLU A 140 -8.91 -13.78 0.86
CA GLU A 140 -9.75 -13.23 -0.21
C GLU A 140 -8.91 -12.42 -1.22
N PHE A 141 -7.92 -11.67 -0.75
CA PHE A 141 -6.96 -10.96 -1.60
C PHE A 141 -6.22 -11.96 -2.51
N ALA A 142 -5.70 -13.06 -1.96
CA ALA A 142 -5.03 -14.08 -2.75
C ALA A 142 -5.96 -14.74 -3.79
N ALA A 143 -7.22 -15.01 -3.43
CA ALA A 143 -8.23 -15.51 -4.37
C ALA A 143 -8.53 -14.48 -5.49
N SER A 144 -8.61 -13.20 -5.13
CA SER A 144 -8.86 -12.09 -6.05
C SER A 144 -7.78 -11.96 -7.13
N LEU A 145 -6.52 -12.30 -6.83
CA LEU A 145 -5.46 -12.34 -7.85
C LEU A 145 -5.80 -13.33 -8.98
N ASN A 146 -6.33 -14.51 -8.63
CA ASN A 146 -6.65 -15.50 -9.66
C ASN A 146 -7.81 -15.04 -10.56
N LYS A 147 -8.78 -14.32 -9.98
CA LYS A 147 -9.87 -13.69 -10.74
C LYS A 147 -9.37 -12.64 -11.73
N LEU A 148 -8.25 -11.99 -11.43
CA LEU A 148 -7.57 -11.04 -12.31
C LEU A 148 -6.60 -11.71 -13.30
N HIS A 149 -6.83 -12.99 -13.61
CA HIS A 149 -6.03 -13.81 -14.53
C HIS A 149 -4.58 -14.08 -14.11
N VAL A 150 -4.22 -13.83 -12.84
CA VAL A 150 -2.96 -14.32 -12.29
C VAL A 150 -3.02 -15.84 -12.18
N SER A 151 -1.94 -16.54 -12.55
CA SER A 151 -1.87 -18.00 -12.47
C SER A 151 -2.24 -18.50 -11.07
N TYR A 152 -3.07 -19.54 -10.99
CA TYR A 152 -3.51 -20.10 -9.71
C TYR A 152 -2.31 -20.55 -8.84
N ARG A 153 -1.17 -20.89 -9.46
CA ARG A 153 0.06 -21.25 -8.75
C ARG A 153 0.61 -20.05 -7.97
N ILE A 154 0.65 -18.88 -8.60
CA ILE A 154 1.10 -17.62 -7.97
C ILE A 154 0.11 -17.20 -6.88
N SER A 155 -1.19 -17.18 -7.21
CA SER A 155 -2.24 -16.85 -6.23
C SER A 155 -2.20 -17.78 -5.02
N TYR A 156 -1.95 -19.08 -5.22
CA TYR A 156 -1.84 -20.04 -4.13
C TYR A 156 -0.58 -19.83 -3.31
N SER A 157 0.56 -19.51 -3.93
CA SER A 157 1.79 -19.15 -3.20
C SER A 157 1.58 -17.92 -2.31
N VAL A 158 0.85 -16.90 -2.79
CA VAL A 158 0.49 -15.73 -1.99
C VAL A 158 -0.42 -16.12 -0.82
N ALA A 159 -1.47 -16.91 -1.07
CA ALA A 159 -2.36 -17.41 -0.01
C ALA A 159 -1.59 -18.20 1.06
N LEU A 160 -0.67 -19.06 0.62
CA LEU A 160 0.17 -19.88 1.47
C LEU A 160 1.10 -19.02 2.32
N ALA A 161 1.79 -18.05 1.71
CA ALA A 161 2.67 -17.12 2.43
C ALA A 161 1.91 -16.35 3.51
N LEU A 162 0.74 -15.78 3.17
CA LEU A 162 -0.10 -15.04 4.12
C LEU A 162 -0.56 -15.91 5.30
N ARG A 163 -0.92 -17.18 5.02
CA ARG A 163 -1.29 -18.15 6.05
C ARG A 163 -0.13 -18.52 6.98
N TYR A 164 1.11 -18.51 6.50
CA TYR A 164 2.30 -18.88 7.29
C TYR A 164 2.88 -17.74 8.12
N ILE A 165 2.52 -16.47 7.87
CA ILE A 165 3.02 -15.34 8.66
C ILE A 165 2.82 -15.56 10.18
N PRO A 166 1.63 -15.97 10.67
CA PRO A 166 1.42 -16.24 12.10
C PRO A 166 2.29 -17.38 12.65
N ASP A 167 2.50 -18.44 11.87
CA ASP A 167 3.35 -19.57 12.25
C ASP A 167 4.82 -19.12 12.38
N VAL A 168 5.31 -18.34 11.41
CA VAL A 168 6.68 -17.78 11.44
C VAL A 168 6.86 -16.85 12.63
N GLN A 169 5.87 -16.01 12.96
CA GLN A 169 5.91 -15.15 14.14
C GLN A 169 5.95 -15.97 15.45
N THR A 170 5.21 -17.07 15.50
CA THR A 170 5.20 -17.98 16.66
C THR A 170 6.54 -18.68 16.82
N ASN A 171 7.08 -19.25 15.73
CA ASN A 171 8.39 -19.89 15.71
C ASN A 171 9.49 -18.90 16.09
N PHE A 172 9.47 -17.70 15.54
CA PHE A 172 10.41 -16.64 15.90
C PHE A 172 10.38 -16.36 17.41
N ARG A 173 9.18 -16.25 18.00
CA ARG A 173 9.04 -15.99 19.44
C ARG A 173 9.57 -17.16 20.28
N GLN A 174 9.26 -18.40 19.91
CA GLN A 174 9.74 -19.60 20.61
C GLN A 174 11.27 -19.71 20.54
N ILE A 175 11.85 -19.57 19.34
CA ILE A 175 13.30 -19.60 19.14
C ILE A 175 13.97 -18.45 19.90
N SER A 176 13.37 -17.25 19.87
CA SER A 176 13.88 -16.09 20.62
C SER A 176 13.93 -16.36 22.13
N LEU A 177 12.88 -16.97 22.69
CA LEU A 177 12.86 -17.34 24.11
C LEU A 177 13.90 -18.42 24.44
N ALA A 178 14.07 -19.42 23.57
CA ALA A 178 15.08 -20.46 23.73
C ALA A 178 16.52 -19.90 23.69
N GLN A 179 16.80 -18.95 22.78
CA GLN A 179 18.11 -18.30 22.71
C GLN A 179 18.35 -17.39 23.93
N GLN A 180 17.32 -16.71 24.44
CA GLN A 180 17.43 -15.95 25.69
C GLN A 180 17.75 -16.85 26.88
N ALA A 181 17.16 -18.04 26.97
CA ALA A 181 17.49 -19.04 27.98
C ALA A 181 18.93 -19.56 27.86
N ARG A 182 19.53 -19.53 26.66
CA ARG A 182 20.96 -19.84 26.41
C ARG A 182 21.90 -18.67 26.69
N GLY A 183 21.41 -17.58 27.28
CA GLY A 183 22.21 -16.42 27.68
C GLY A 183 22.37 -15.33 26.63
N TYR A 184 21.66 -15.41 25.49
CA TYR A 184 21.66 -14.30 24.53
C TYR A 184 20.73 -13.18 25.00
N GLU A 185 21.30 -12.06 25.41
CA GLU A 185 20.51 -10.88 25.79
C GLU A 185 20.05 -10.10 24.55
N LEU A 186 18.75 -10.16 24.27
CA LEU A 186 18.10 -9.48 23.13
C LEU A 186 17.40 -8.18 23.52
N SER A 187 17.42 -7.86 24.82
CA SER A 187 16.76 -6.70 25.39
C SER A 187 17.38 -5.39 24.85
N PRO A 188 16.63 -4.27 24.84
CA PRO A 188 17.16 -2.96 24.49
C PRO A 188 18.36 -2.52 25.34
N LYS A 189 18.59 -3.14 26.51
CA LYS A 189 19.72 -2.86 27.41
C LYS A 189 21.05 -3.45 26.93
N ALA A 190 21.03 -4.46 26.05
CA ALA A 190 22.25 -5.07 25.51
C ALA A 190 22.90 -4.21 24.42
N LYS A 191 24.23 -4.31 24.27
CA LYS A 191 24.98 -3.61 23.21
C LYS A 191 24.48 -4.05 21.84
N LEU A 192 24.44 -3.11 20.87
CA LEU A 192 23.95 -3.38 19.51
C LEU A 192 24.58 -4.63 18.88
N PHE A 193 25.90 -4.79 19.00
CA PHE A 193 26.63 -5.94 18.46
C PHE A 193 26.19 -7.27 19.08
N GLN A 194 25.92 -7.30 20.40
CA GLN A 194 25.42 -8.49 21.09
C GLN A 194 24.01 -8.85 20.61
N ARG A 195 23.15 -7.86 20.41
CA ARG A 195 21.79 -8.05 19.87
C ARG A 195 21.83 -8.57 18.44
N LEU A 196 22.70 -8.05 17.58
CA LEU A 196 22.88 -8.54 16.21
C LEU A 196 23.37 -10.00 16.19
N LYS A 197 24.35 -10.33 17.04
CA LYS A 197 24.82 -11.71 17.19
C LYS A 197 23.68 -12.64 17.65
N GLY A 198 22.89 -12.21 18.64
CA GLY A 198 21.73 -12.94 19.11
C GLY A 198 20.64 -13.11 18.04
N MET A 199 20.41 -12.10 17.20
CA MET A 199 19.50 -12.22 16.05
C MET A 199 19.97 -13.28 15.05
N GLY A 200 21.28 -13.35 14.76
CA GLY A 200 21.84 -14.41 13.92
C GLY A 200 21.53 -15.83 14.43
N GLN A 201 21.54 -16.02 15.76
CA GLN A 201 21.23 -17.30 16.41
C GLN A 201 19.74 -17.66 16.36
N ILE A 202 18.86 -16.70 16.08
CA ILE A 202 17.42 -16.94 15.85
C ILE A 202 17.16 -17.23 14.37
N LEU A 203 17.80 -16.46 13.48
CA LEU A 203 17.59 -16.55 12.04
C LEU A 203 17.95 -17.93 11.49
N LEU A 204 19.09 -18.50 11.89
CA LEU A 204 19.51 -19.82 11.41
C LEU A 204 18.47 -20.92 11.71
N PRO A 205 18.06 -21.16 12.98
CA PRO A 205 17.01 -22.14 13.27
C PRO A 205 15.68 -21.84 12.58
N LEU A 206 15.30 -20.56 12.45
CA LEU A 206 14.05 -20.18 11.80
C LEU A 206 14.07 -20.51 10.30
N ILE A 207 15.21 -20.33 9.64
CA ILE A 207 15.41 -20.70 8.23
C ILE A 207 15.30 -22.22 8.07
N PHE A 208 16.03 -23.01 8.87
CA PHE A 208 15.96 -24.48 8.78
C PHE A 208 14.54 -25.00 9.04
N THR A 209 13.87 -24.50 10.09
CA THR A 209 12.47 -24.86 10.38
C THR A 209 11.53 -24.50 9.23
N SER A 210 11.81 -23.40 8.52
CA SER A 210 11.02 -22.97 7.36
C SER A 210 11.30 -23.85 6.13
N LEU A 211 12.54 -24.29 5.91
CA LEU A 211 12.91 -25.22 4.83
C LEU A 211 12.26 -26.58 5.03
N ASP A 212 12.37 -27.16 6.23
CA ASP A 212 11.72 -28.43 6.57
C ASP A 212 10.21 -28.37 6.33
N ARG A 213 9.61 -27.22 6.66
CA ARG A 213 8.18 -26.97 6.42
C ARG A 213 7.86 -26.88 4.92
N ILE A 214 8.70 -26.21 4.13
CA ILE A 214 8.53 -26.15 2.67
C ILE A 214 8.52 -27.56 2.08
N ASP A 215 9.45 -28.43 2.49
CA ASP A 215 9.52 -29.81 2.00
C ASP A 215 8.25 -30.60 2.35
N GLN A 216 7.80 -30.51 3.61
CA GLN A 216 6.55 -31.15 4.04
C GLN A 216 5.33 -30.66 3.23
N ILE A 217 5.24 -29.36 2.99
CA ILE A 217 4.13 -28.77 2.24
C ILE A 217 4.19 -29.19 0.77
N SER A 218 5.37 -29.18 0.17
CA SER A 218 5.57 -29.56 -1.24
C SER A 218 5.15 -31.02 -1.46
N GLN A 219 5.62 -31.93 -0.61
CA GLN A 219 5.23 -33.34 -0.67
C GLN A 219 3.72 -33.52 -0.49
N ALA A 220 3.12 -32.82 0.49
CA ALA A 220 1.67 -32.85 0.68
C ALA A 220 0.88 -32.27 -0.52
N MET A 221 1.43 -31.25 -1.19
CA MET A 221 0.85 -30.66 -2.39
C MET A 221 0.91 -31.62 -3.58
N GLU A 222 2.03 -32.32 -3.78
CA GLU A 222 2.18 -33.35 -4.80
C GLU A 222 1.21 -34.52 -4.59
N LEU A 223 1.10 -35.03 -3.36
CA LEU A 223 0.13 -36.08 -3.01
C LEU A 223 -1.32 -35.65 -3.27
N ARG A 224 -1.63 -34.36 -3.10
CA ARG A 224 -2.95 -33.77 -3.40
C ARG A 224 -3.10 -33.34 -4.87
N ARG A 225 -2.20 -33.79 -5.75
CA ARG A 225 -2.18 -33.50 -7.20
C ARG A 225 -2.16 -32.00 -7.52
N PHE A 226 -1.55 -31.18 -6.66
CA PHE A 226 -1.32 -29.77 -6.97
C PHE A 226 -0.49 -29.65 -8.25
N GLY A 227 -0.81 -28.68 -9.11
CA GLY A 227 -0.02 -28.48 -10.34
C GLY A 227 -0.55 -29.19 -11.58
N THR A 228 -1.39 -30.23 -11.42
CA THR A 228 -1.83 -31.11 -12.52
C THR A 228 -2.91 -30.50 -13.43
N GLY A 229 -3.77 -29.63 -12.89
CA GLY A 229 -4.84 -28.96 -13.64
C GLY A 229 -4.46 -27.57 -14.17
N LYS A 230 -5.10 -27.14 -15.26
CA LYS A 230 -4.97 -25.77 -15.79
C LYS A 230 -5.70 -24.72 -14.92
N ARG A 231 -6.73 -25.12 -14.18
CA ARG A 231 -7.56 -24.26 -13.32
C ARG A 231 -7.82 -24.95 -11.98
N ARG A 232 -8.14 -24.14 -10.96
CA ARG A 232 -8.49 -24.59 -9.60
C ARG A 232 -9.70 -23.80 -9.11
N THR A 233 -10.58 -24.43 -8.33
CA THR A 233 -11.67 -23.76 -7.62
C THR A 233 -11.16 -23.11 -6.32
N TRP A 234 -11.77 -21.99 -5.93
CA TRP A 234 -11.36 -21.20 -4.78
C TRP A 234 -12.51 -21.06 -3.79
N TYR A 235 -12.30 -21.51 -2.56
CA TYR A 235 -13.33 -21.46 -1.52
C TYR A 235 -13.61 -20.01 -1.05
N MET A 236 -12.59 -19.16 -1.06
CA MET A 236 -12.69 -17.74 -0.66
C MET A 236 -12.95 -16.79 -1.84
N ASP A 237 -13.23 -17.32 -3.04
CA ASP A 237 -13.60 -16.45 -4.16
C ASP A 237 -15.03 -15.93 -3.99
N GLN A 238 -15.20 -14.61 -4.02
CA GLN A 238 -16.51 -13.97 -3.90
C GLN A 238 -16.96 -13.47 -5.28
N PRO A 239 -18.16 -13.87 -5.78
CA PRO A 239 -18.66 -13.36 -7.06
C PRO A 239 -18.85 -11.85 -6.99
N LEU A 240 -18.53 -11.15 -8.10
CA LEU A 240 -18.78 -9.71 -8.20
C LEU A 240 -20.28 -9.45 -8.11
N ARG A 241 -20.70 -8.65 -7.14
CA ARG A 241 -22.09 -8.27 -6.92
C ARG A 241 -22.38 -6.93 -7.59
N THR A 242 -23.64 -6.52 -7.62
CA THR A 242 -24.05 -5.22 -8.17
C THR A 242 -23.30 -4.02 -7.56
N PRO A 243 -22.98 -3.96 -6.25
CA PRO A 243 -22.17 -2.86 -5.71
C PRO A 243 -20.74 -2.83 -6.27
N ASP A 244 -20.15 -3.99 -6.57
CA ASP A 244 -18.81 -4.06 -7.16
C ASP A 244 -18.77 -3.41 -8.54
N TRP A 245 -19.76 -3.70 -9.38
CA TRP A 245 -19.86 -3.11 -10.72
C TRP A 245 -20.09 -1.60 -10.67
N ILE A 246 -20.89 -1.10 -9.72
CA ILE A 246 -21.11 0.33 -9.54
C ILE A 246 -19.79 1.03 -9.17
N VAL A 247 -19.02 0.46 -8.25
CA VAL A 247 -17.72 1.01 -7.84
C VAL A 247 -16.73 0.99 -9.01
N LEU A 248 -16.64 -0.13 -9.74
CA LEU A 248 -15.75 -0.23 -10.90
C LEU A 248 -16.12 0.75 -12.01
N ALA A 249 -17.41 0.96 -12.26
CA ALA A 249 -17.89 1.96 -13.21
C ALA A 249 -17.50 3.39 -12.76
N GLY A 250 -17.68 3.71 -11.47
CA GLY A 250 -17.25 4.98 -10.92
C GLY A 250 -15.74 5.22 -11.05
N VAL A 251 -14.92 4.20 -10.78
CA VAL A 251 -13.47 4.24 -10.99
C VAL A 251 -13.13 4.47 -12.46
N ALA A 252 -13.79 3.76 -13.38
CA ALA A 252 -13.57 3.93 -14.81
C ALA A 252 -13.91 5.36 -15.27
N VAL A 253 -15.00 5.94 -14.78
CA VAL A 253 -15.37 7.34 -15.06
C VAL A 253 -14.31 8.31 -14.55
N ILE A 254 -13.80 8.13 -13.33
CA ILE A 254 -12.72 8.97 -12.78
C ILE A 254 -11.46 8.88 -13.65
N ILE A 255 -11.10 7.67 -14.11
CA ILE A 255 -9.95 7.47 -15.00
C ILE A 255 -10.17 8.19 -16.34
N VAL A 256 -11.34 8.03 -16.95
CA VAL A 256 -11.67 8.68 -18.23
C VAL A 256 -11.65 10.20 -18.10
N ILE A 257 -12.19 10.76 -17.02
CA ILE A 257 -12.13 12.20 -16.74
C ILE A 257 -10.67 12.66 -16.62
N GLY A 258 -9.84 11.93 -15.87
CA GLY A 258 -8.42 12.24 -15.72
C GLY A 258 -7.67 12.23 -17.06
N LEU A 259 -7.92 11.23 -17.90
CA LEU A 259 -7.33 11.13 -19.24
C LEU A 259 -7.84 12.22 -20.19
N PHE A 260 -9.12 12.56 -20.11
CA PHE A 260 -9.71 13.64 -20.88
C PHE A 260 -9.08 14.99 -20.52
N LEU A 261 -8.84 15.25 -19.23
CA LEU A 261 -8.14 16.45 -18.78
C LEU A 261 -6.69 16.53 -19.29
N PHE A 262 -6.02 15.40 -19.56
CA PHE A 262 -4.71 15.44 -20.22
C PHE A 262 -4.80 15.98 -21.64
N HIS A 263 -5.87 15.65 -22.34
CA HIS A 263 -6.11 16.16 -23.68
C HIS A 263 -6.46 17.66 -23.65
N VAL A 264 -7.36 18.07 -22.75
CA VAL A 264 -7.80 19.47 -22.61
C VAL A 264 -6.65 20.40 -22.20
N ASN A 265 -5.80 19.96 -21.26
CA ASN A 265 -4.68 20.77 -20.78
C ASN A 265 -3.46 20.73 -21.73
N GLY A 266 -3.53 19.98 -22.85
CA GLY A 266 -2.40 19.80 -23.77
C GLY A 266 -1.20 19.07 -23.14
N GLY A 267 -1.43 18.31 -22.06
CA GLY A 267 -0.40 17.67 -21.26
C GLY A 267 -0.90 17.24 -19.88
N ARG A 268 0.00 16.68 -19.06
CA ARG A 268 -0.33 16.17 -17.71
C ARG A 268 -0.52 17.27 -16.65
N PHE A 269 -0.11 18.50 -16.96
CA PHE A 269 0.01 19.60 -16.00
C PHE A 269 -1.04 20.66 -16.28
N TYR A 270 -1.81 21.01 -15.23
CA TYR A 270 -2.63 22.22 -15.25
C TYR A 270 -1.77 23.40 -14.82
N ASN A 271 -1.73 24.46 -15.63
CA ASN A 271 -0.94 25.65 -15.34
C ASN A 271 -1.84 26.83 -14.96
N PRO A 272 -1.98 27.17 -13.67
CA PRO A 272 -2.78 28.31 -13.23
C PRO A 272 -2.08 29.67 -13.46
N PHE A 273 -0.80 29.67 -13.83
CA PHE A 273 0.02 30.87 -14.00
C PHE A 273 0.06 31.39 -15.46
N ARG A 274 -0.61 30.70 -16.38
CA ARG A 274 -0.86 31.22 -17.73
C ARG A 274 -2.07 32.14 -17.69
N GLY A 275 -1.81 33.44 -17.59
CA GLY A 275 -2.75 34.51 -17.95
C GLY A 275 -2.65 34.86 -19.42
#